data_AF-A0A367KCT1-F1
#
_entry.id   AF-A0A367KCT1-F1
#
_cell.length_a   1.000
_cell.length_b   1.000
_cell.length_c   1.000
_cell.angle_alpha   90.00
_cell.angle_beta   90.00
_cell.angle_gamma   90.00
#
_symmetry.space_group_name_H-M   'P 1'
#
loop_
_entity.id
_entity.type
_entity.pdbx_description
1 polymer ?
#
loop_
_entity_poly.entity_id
_entity_poly.type
_entity_poly.pdbx_seq_one_letter_code
_entity_poly.pdbx_strand_id
1 'polypeptide(L)' 'MPGLMEIARKYGPLQPLKGARIAGCLHMTIQTAVLIRTLIALGAQVTWSSCNIFSTQDHAAAAIAASGVPVYAWK' A
#
# COMPACT_ATOMS: atom_id res chain seq x y z
N MET A 1 6.47 -7.28 -9.63
CA MET A 1 5.05 -7.72 -9.69
C MET A 1 4.39 -7.12 -10.94
N PRO A 2 4.50 -7.75 -12.12
CA PRO A 2 4.11 -7.14 -13.40
C PRO A 2 2.62 -6.75 -13.47
N GLY A 3 1.73 -7.55 -12.87
CA GLY A 3 0.30 -7.23 -12.84
C GLY A 3 -0.02 -5.89 -12.15
N LEU A 4 0.58 -5.62 -11.00
CA LEU A 4 0.39 -4.35 -10.28
C LEU A 4 0.98 -3.14 -11.03
N MET A 5 2.11 -3.34 -11.72
CA MET A 5 2.72 -2.28 -12.54
C MET A 5 1.85 -1.94 -13.74
N GLU A 6 1.28 -2.95 -14.40
CA GLU A 6 0.39 -2.75 -15.54
C GLU A 6 -0.95 -2.11 -15.12
N ILE A 7 -1.50 -2.50 -13.97
CA ILE A 7 -2.70 -1.85 -13.39
C ILE A 7 -2.42 -0.36 -13.13
N ALA A 8 -1.29 -0.04 -12.49
CA ALA A 8 -0.92 1.36 -12.23
C ALA A 8 -0.74 2.14 -13.54
N ARG A 9 -0.07 1.56 -14.54
CA ARG A 9 0.13 2.19 -15.85
C ARG A 9 -1.19 2.44 -16.60
N LYS A 10 -2.06 1.43 -16.64
CA LYS A 10 -3.32 1.46 -17.40
C LYS A 10 -4.36 2.38 -16.77
N TYR A 11 -4.53 2.31 -15.44
CA TYR A 11 -5.61 2.99 -14.74
C TYR A 11 -5.17 4.23 -13.95
N GLY A 12 -3.88 4.46 -13.79
CA GLY A 12 -3.33 5.66 -13.14
C GLY A 12 -3.91 6.96 -13.70
N PRO A 13 -3.93 7.20 -15.03
CA PRO A 13 -4.52 8.41 -15.60
C PRO A 13 -6.01 8.58 -15.33
N LEU A 14 -6.76 7.48 -15.15
CA LEU A 14 -8.20 7.50 -14.88
C LEU A 14 -8.51 7.78 -13.41
N GLN A 15 -7.53 7.66 -12.50
CA GLN A 15 -7.67 7.86 -11.06
C GLN A 15 -8.96 7.22 -10.48
N PRO A 16 -9.23 5.92 -10.73
CA PRO A 16 -10.52 5.32 -10.43
C PRO A 16 -10.81 5.22 -8.92
N LEU A 17 -9.79 5.33 -8.07
CA LEU A 17 -9.94 5.33 -6.62
C LEU A 17 -9.87 6.74 -6.02
N LYS A 18 -9.96 7.80 -6.83
CA LYS A 18 -9.96 9.18 -6.32
C LYS A 18 -11.09 9.38 -5.32
N GLY A 19 -10.72 9.83 -4.12
CA GLY A 19 -11.65 10.04 -3.02
C GLY A 19 -11.91 8.80 -2.15
N ALA A 20 -11.42 7.62 -2.55
CA ALA A 20 -11.47 6.43 -1.71
C ALA A 20 -10.54 6.60 -0.50
N ARG A 21 -11.04 6.22 0.68
CA ARG A 21 -10.29 6.18 1.95
C ARG A 21 -10.21 4.73 2.39
N ILE A 22 -9.08 4.08 2.12
CA ILE A 22 -8.89 2.64 2.30
C ILE A 22 -8.13 2.38 3.60
N ALA A 23 -8.74 1.63 4.50
CA ALA A 23 -8.07 1.05 5.67
C ALA A 23 -7.67 -0.40 5.34
N GLY A 24 -6.36 -0.67 5.30
CA GLY A 24 -5.83 -2.00 5.06
C GLY A 24 -5.47 -2.75 6.35
N CYS A 25 -5.89 -4.01 6.43
CA CYS A 25 -5.46 -4.97 7.45
C CYS A 25 -4.97 -6.22 6.73
N LEU A 26 -3.70 -6.22 6.34
CA LEU A 26 -3.03 -7.28 5.57
C LEU A 26 -1.55 -7.27 5.92
N HIS A 27 -0.88 -8.42 5.91
CA HIS A 27 0.54 -8.55 6.22
C HIS A 27 1.39 -7.40 5.62
N MET A 28 2.09 -6.65 6.46
CA MET A 28 2.90 -5.50 6.03
C MET A 28 4.27 -5.96 5.51
N THR A 29 4.28 -6.47 4.28
CA THR A 29 5.48 -6.98 3.58
C THR A 29 5.92 -6.08 2.44
N ILE A 30 7.04 -6.39 1.79
CA ILE A 30 7.48 -5.73 0.56
C ILE A 30 6.44 -5.85 -0.57
N GLN A 31 5.75 -6.98 -0.68
CA GLN A 31 4.72 -7.17 -1.69
C GLN A 31 3.51 -6.27 -1.43
N THR A 32 3.10 -6.17 -0.16
CA THR A 32 2.02 -5.26 0.26
C THR A 32 2.40 -3.80 0.07
N ALA A 33 3.67 -3.43 0.24
CA ALA A 33 4.15 -2.08 -0.09
C ALA A 33 3.93 -1.72 -1.57
N VAL A 34 4.13 -2.67 -2.50
CA VAL A 34 3.82 -2.46 -3.93
C VAL A 34 2.32 -2.29 -4.13
N LEU A 35 1.49 -3.10 -3.47
CA LEU A 35 0.03 -2.96 -3.50
C LEU A 35 -0.43 -1.58 -3.00
N ILE A 36 0.08 -1.12 -1.85
CA ILE A 36 -0.23 0.20 -1.29
C ILE A 36 0.12 1.31 -2.29
N ARG A 37 1.32 1.25 -2.88
CA ARG A 37 1.74 2.22 -3.90
C ARG A 37 0.85 2.19 -5.14
N THR A 38 0.41 1.02 -5.58
CA THR A 38 -0.57 0.90 -6.68
C THR A 38 -1.90 1.55 -6.30
N LEU A 39 -2.45 1.29 -5.12
CA LEU A 39 -3.71 1.92 -4.69
C LEU A 39 -3.61 3.45 -4.67
N ILE A 40 -2.49 3.99 -4.16
CA ILE A 40 -2.22 5.43 -4.14
C ILE A 40 -2.08 5.96 -5.57
N ALA A 41 -1.37 5.26 -6.45
CA ALA A 41 -1.24 5.64 -7.86
C ALA A 41 -2.59 5.69 -8.59
N LEU A 42 -3.59 4.94 -8.12
CA LEU A 42 -4.96 4.96 -8.62
C LEU A 42 -5.85 6.04 -7.94
N GLY A 43 -5.31 6.83 -7.02
CA GLY A 43 -5.97 7.98 -6.40
C GLY A 43 -6.50 7.78 -4.99
N ALA A 44 -6.24 6.62 -4.37
CA ALA A 44 -6.72 6.34 -3.01
C ALA A 44 -5.89 7.05 -1.94
N GLN A 45 -6.55 7.43 -0.85
CA GLN A 45 -5.90 7.69 0.44
C GLN A 45 -5.88 6.40 1.25
N VAL A 46 -4.72 6.04 1.80
CA VAL A 46 -4.52 4.72 2.40
C VAL A 46 -3.98 4.85 3.83
N THR A 47 -4.46 4.01 4.73
CA THR A 47 -3.90 3.78 6.07
C THR A 47 -3.78 2.28 6.29
N TRP A 48 -2.69 1.80 6.90
CA TRP A 48 -2.39 0.36 6.92
C TRP A 48 -2.00 -0.17 8.30
N SER A 49 -2.36 -1.43 8.55
CA SER A 49 -1.93 -2.27 9.67
C SER A 49 -1.61 -3.68 9.18
N SER A 50 -0.75 -4.40 9.91
CA SER A 50 -0.52 -5.83 9.65
C SER A 50 -1.63 -6.66 10.30
N CYS A 51 -2.14 -7.69 9.61
CA CYS A 51 -3.13 -8.61 10.18
C CYS A 51 -2.51 -9.75 11.00
N ASN A 52 -1.19 -9.78 11.15
CA ASN A 52 -0.49 -10.75 11.99
C ASN A 52 0.74 -10.12 12.64
N ILE A 53 0.96 -10.46 13.92
CA ILE A 53 1.98 -9.88 14.79
C ILE A 53 3.42 -10.25 14.40
N PHE A 54 3.64 -11.29 13.57
CA PHE A 54 4.98 -11.74 13.19
C PHE A 54 5.28 -11.59 11.69
N SER A 55 4.32 -11.09 10.91
CA SER A 55 4.44 -11.04 9.44
C SER A 55 4.98 -9.73 8.90
N THR A 56 5.08 -8.68 9.73
CA THR A 56 5.63 -7.40 9.30
C THR A 56 7.08 -7.58 8.86
N GLN A 57 7.43 -6.98 7.74
CA GLN A 57 8.81 -6.74 7.34
C GLN A 57 9.10 -5.27 7.62
N ASP A 58 9.86 -4.97 8.68
CA ASP A 58 9.97 -3.60 9.19
C ASP A 58 10.54 -2.62 8.18
N HIS A 59 11.47 -3.06 7.33
CA HIS A 59 12.00 -2.23 6.24
C HIS A 59 10.95 -1.89 5.18
N ALA A 60 9.95 -2.75 4.96
CA ALA A 60 8.81 -2.44 4.10
C ALA A 60 7.88 -1.43 4.77
N ALA A 61 7.57 -1.63 6.06
CA ALA A 61 6.75 -0.70 6.84
C ALA A 61 7.39 0.70 6.90
N ALA A 62 8.69 0.76 7.19
CA ALA A 62 9.49 1.99 7.21
C ALA A 62 9.50 2.70 5.85
N ALA A 63 9.66 1.97 4.75
CA ALA A 63 9.65 2.55 3.41
C ALA A 63 8.28 3.16 3.02
N ILE A 64 7.19 2.58 3.50
CA ILE A 64 5.84 3.14 3.29
C ILE A 64 5.59 4.33 4.21
N ALA A 65 5.98 4.24 5.49
CA ALA A 65 5.89 5.36 6.42
C ALA A 65 6.70 6.58 5.95
N ALA A 66 7.91 6.37 5.42
CA ALA A 66 8.75 7.42 4.85
C ALA A 66 8.12 8.11 3.62
N SER A 67 7.19 7.45 2.92
CA SER A 67 6.41 8.07 1.83
C SER A 67 5.19 8.89 2.32
N GLY A 68 5.04 9.06 3.64
CA GLY A 68 3.95 9.84 4.24
C GLY A 68 2.64 9.06 4.43
N VAL A 69 2.64 7.75 4.21
CA VAL A 69 1.45 6.90 4.40
C VAL A 69 1.38 6.44 5.85
N PRO A 70 0.26 6.64 6.57
CA PRO A 70 0.11 6.14 7.93
C PRO A 70 0.14 4.60 7.97
N VAL A 71 1.15 4.05 8.65
CA VAL A 71 1.35 2.60 8.84
C VAL A 71 1.57 2.31 10.31
N TYR A 72 0.79 1.39 10.86
CA TYR A 72 0.85 0.92 12.23
C TYR A 72 1.17 -0.59 12.24
N ALA A 73 2.43 -0.93 11.96
CA ALA A 73 2.88 -2.31 11.87
C ALA A 73 4.38 -2.40 12.19
N TRP A 74 4.75 -3.36 13.04
CA TRP A 74 6.12 -3.73 13.39
C TRP A 74 6.18 -5.25 13.60
N LYS A 75 7.40 -5.79 13.67
CA LYS A 75 7.69 -7.14 14.15
C LYS A 75 8.56 -7.10 15.41
#